data_AF-A0A0F3GMV8-F1
#
_entry.id   AF-A0A0F3GMV8-F1
#
_cell.length_a   1.000
_cell.length_b   1.000
_cell.length_c   1.000
_cell.angle_alpha   90.00
_cell.angle_beta   90.00
_cell.angle_gamma   90.00
#
_symmetry.space_group_name_H-M   'P 1'
#
loop_
_entity.id
_entity.type
_entity.pdbx_description
1 polymer ?
#
loop_
_entity_poly.entity_id
_entity_poly.type
_entity_poly.pdbx_seq_one_letter_code
_entity_poly.pdbx_strand_id
1 'polypeptide(L)'
;MSTSKQYFTDKQTSNEAKNFEREMKSIIGNEDDYIDMLQNIEFAIVRLYKINKKIVDKDVQAALEYLFEMGKAHISEASSKYLIKSSPIVQDLIDSINDIIEYRKSFGLRESLMDRLKCIHRVLDSVKNHYNPMDNQSYLNFIIKYVH
;
A
#
# COMPACT_ATOMS: atom_id res chain seq x y z
N MET A 1 1.73 40.95 -1.95
CA MET A 1 2.40 39.64 -2.03
C MET A 1 2.08 39.03 -3.40
N SER A 2 3.10 38.57 -4.13
CA SER A 2 3.03 38.35 -5.60
C SER A 2 2.40 37.00 -5.95
N THR A 3 1.26 37.06 -6.65
CA THR A 3 0.50 35.94 -7.23
C THR A 3 1.34 35.05 -8.15
N SER A 4 2.39 35.60 -8.76
CA SER A 4 3.31 34.85 -9.62
C SER A 4 4.08 33.78 -8.86
N LYS A 5 4.57 34.07 -7.64
CA LYS A 5 5.30 33.08 -6.82
C LYS A 5 4.43 31.88 -6.46
N GLN A 6 3.15 32.13 -6.18
CA GLN A 6 2.17 31.10 -5.83
C GLN A 6 1.86 30.18 -7.02
N TYR A 7 1.71 30.75 -8.23
CA TYR A 7 1.51 29.96 -9.46
C TYR A 7 2.69 29.06 -9.81
N PHE A 8 3.93 29.52 -9.61
CA PHE A 8 5.12 28.68 -9.86
C PHE A 8 5.24 27.53 -8.86
N THR A 9 4.95 27.77 -7.58
CA THR A 9 4.95 26.70 -6.57
C THR A 9 3.84 25.68 -6.82
N ASP A 10 2.65 26.10 -7.23
CA ASP A 10 1.52 25.21 -7.51
C ASP A 10 1.80 24.32 -8.74
N LYS A 11 2.41 24.90 -9.79
CA LYS A 11 2.78 24.16 -11.00
C LYS A 11 3.91 23.15 -10.75
N GLN A 12 4.90 23.50 -9.93
CA GLN A 12 5.98 22.59 -9.55
C GLN A 12 5.45 21.41 -8.73
N THR A 13 4.65 21.69 -7.70
CA THR A 13 4.03 20.67 -6.85
C THR A 13 3.13 19.72 -7.66
N SER A 14 2.38 20.25 -8.63
CA SER A 14 1.55 19.45 -9.54
C SER A 14 2.39 18.51 -10.41
N ASN A 15 3.54 18.97 -10.91
CA ASN A 15 4.42 18.13 -11.73
C ASN A 15 5.09 17.03 -10.90
N GLU A 16 5.53 17.33 -9.68
CA GLU A 16 6.11 16.34 -8.76
C GLU A 16 5.09 15.27 -8.39
N ALA A 17 3.84 15.66 -8.09
CA ALA A 17 2.75 14.72 -7.82
C ALA A 17 2.45 13.81 -9.02
N LYS A 18 2.40 14.36 -10.24
CA LYS A 18 2.20 13.58 -11.48
C LYS A 18 3.35 12.60 -11.74
N ASN A 19 4.59 13.02 -11.49
CA ASN A 19 5.75 12.15 -11.64
C ASN A 19 5.71 11.00 -10.62
N PHE A 20 5.35 11.29 -9.37
CA PHE A 20 5.18 10.26 -8.35
C PHE A 20 4.08 9.26 -8.72
N GLU A 21 2.92 9.73 -9.15
CA GLU A 21 1.81 8.86 -9.58
C GLU A 21 2.22 7.99 -10.78
N ARG A 22 2.91 8.57 -11.76
CA ARG A 22 3.46 7.83 -12.90
C ARG A 22 4.46 6.77 -12.44
N GLU A 23 5.32 7.10 -11.49
CA GLU A 23 6.28 6.14 -10.93
C GLU A 23 5.57 4.98 -10.23
N MET A 24 4.53 5.25 -9.43
CA MET A 24 3.72 4.20 -8.80
C MET A 24 3.06 3.28 -9.82
N LYS A 25 2.56 3.83 -10.93
CA LYS A 25 1.92 3.07 -12.00
C LYS A 25 2.90 2.31 -12.90
N SER A 26 4.21 2.53 -12.78
CA SER A 26 5.21 1.83 -13.62
C SER A 26 5.26 0.31 -13.40
N ILE A 27 4.74 -0.17 -12.26
CA ILE A 27 4.59 -1.60 -11.97
C ILE A 27 3.53 -2.29 -12.86
N ILE A 28 2.56 -1.53 -13.39
CA ILE A 28 1.48 -2.09 -14.22
C ILE A 28 2.05 -2.55 -15.56
N GLY A 29 1.88 -3.83 -15.88
CA GLY A 29 2.47 -4.48 -17.04
C GLY A 29 3.88 -5.02 -16.80
N ASN A 30 4.47 -4.79 -15.62
CA ASN A 30 5.77 -5.29 -15.20
C ASN A 30 5.66 -6.03 -13.84
N GLU A 31 4.48 -6.56 -13.50
CA GLU A 31 4.25 -7.17 -12.19
C GLU A 31 5.15 -8.39 -11.91
N ASP A 32 5.64 -9.07 -12.95
CA ASP A 32 6.53 -10.23 -12.84
C ASP A 32 7.84 -9.90 -12.08
N ASP A 33 8.38 -8.70 -12.27
CA ASP A 33 9.59 -8.24 -11.56
C ASP A 33 9.35 -8.02 -10.05
N TYR A 34 8.07 -7.93 -9.66
CA TYR A 34 7.62 -7.62 -8.31
C TYR A 34 6.82 -8.77 -7.67
N ILE A 35 6.68 -9.89 -8.37
CA ILE A 35 5.72 -10.95 -8.03
C ILE A 35 5.94 -11.49 -6.63
N ASP A 36 7.19 -11.70 -6.23
CA ASP A 36 7.55 -12.21 -4.91
C ASP A 36 7.08 -11.28 -3.79
N MET A 37 7.22 -9.96 -3.98
CA MET A 37 6.83 -8.98 -2.98
C MET A 37 5.31 -8.82 -2.93
N LEU A 38 4.65 -8.78 -4.10
CA LEU A 38 3.19 -8.74 -4.22
C LEU A 38 2.55 -9.93 -3.52
N GLN A 39 2.99 -11.16 -3.84
CA GLN A 39 2.47 -12.38 -3.23
C GLN A 39 2.71 -12.43 -1.73
N ASN A 40 3.86 -11.95 -1.26
CA ASN A 40 4.15 -11.91 0.17
C ASN A 40 3.22 -10.95 0.93
N ILE A 41 2.93 -9.76 0.39
CA ILE A 41 1.95 -8.83 0.99
C ILE A 41 0.56 -9.48 1.05
N GLU A 42 0.11 -10.09 -0.06
CA GLU A 42 -1.19 -10.76 -0.13
C GLU A 42 -1.25 -11.98 0.82
N PHE A 43 -0.14 -12.71 0.98
CA PHE A 43 0.00 -13.79 1.95
C PHE A 43 -0.17 -13.32 3.39
N ALA A 44 0.46 -12.21 3.80
CA ALA A 44 0.23 -11.63 5.14
C ALA A 44 -1.25 -11.36 5.39
N ILE A 45 -1.92 -10.70 4.43
CA ILE A 45 -3.34 -10.35 4.51
C ILE A 45 -4.20 -11.61 4.63
N VAL A 46 -4.00 -12.59 3.74
CA VAL A 46 -4.78 -13.84 3.72
C VAL A 46 -4.54 -14.67 4.96
N ARG A 47 -3.29 -14.75 5.44
CA ARG A 47 -2.95 -15.46 6.67
C ARG A 47 -3.72 -14.90 7.87
N LEU A 48 -3.70 -13.57 8.04
CA LEU A 48 -4.44 -12.93 9.12
C LEU A 48 -5.96 -13.10 8.95
N TYR A 49 -6.50 -12.98 7.74
CA TYR A 49 -7.92 -13.23 7.47
C TYR A 49 -8.33 -14.69 7.75
N LYS A 50 -7.47 -15.67 7.48
CA LYS A 50 -7.70 -17.08 7.82
C LYS A 50 -7.80 -17.26 9.34
N ILE A 51 -7.00 -16.55 10.13
CA ILE A 51 -6.99 -16.59 11.60
C ILE A 51 -8.17 -15.80 12.19
N ASN A 52 -8.45 -14.60 11.67
CA ASN A 52 -9.47 -13.69 12.14
C ASN A 52 -10.46 -13.33 11.01
N LYS A 53 -11.55 -14.10 10.92
CA LYS A 53 -12.61 -13.91 9.93
C LYS A 53 -13.43 -12.63 10.09
N LYS A 54 -13.15 -11.81 11.11
CA LYS A 54 -13.75 -10.47 11.28
C LYS A 54 -13.07 -9.39 10.45
N ILE A 55 -11.88 -9.65 9.91
CA ILE A 55 -11.21 -8.72 8.99
C ILE A 55 -12.10 -8.50 7.77
N VAL A 56 -12.26 -7.24 7.38
CA VAL A 56 -13.01 -6.83 6.18
C VAL A 56 -12.10 -6.09 5.21
N ASP A 57 -12.53 -5.97 3.95
CA ASP A 57 -11.78 -5.29 2.89
C ASP A 57 -11.40 -3.85 3.27
N LYS A 58 -12.24 -3.17 4.06
CA LYS A 58 -11.95 -1.82 4.58
C LYS A 58 -10.78 -1.78 5.56
N ASP A 59 -10.58 -2.83 6.36
CA ASP A 59 -9.43 -2.90 7.28
C ASP A 59 -8.14 -3.08 6.47
N VAL A 60 -8.17 -3.93 5.45
CA VAL A 60 -7.05 -4.13 4.52
C VAL A 60 -6.71 -2.84 3.78
N GLN A 61 -7.73 -2.16 3.26
CA GLN A 61 -7.56 -0.87 2.60
C GLN A 61 -6.90 0.15 3.54
N ALA A 62 -7.40 0.28 4.77
CA ALA A 62 -6.85 1.21 5.75
C ALA A 62 -5.39 0.90 6.12
N ALA A 63 -5.02 -0.37 6.26
CA ALA A 63 -3.65 -0.79 6.54
C ALA A 63 -2.70 -0.43 5.37
N LEU A 64 -3.11 -0.71 4.13
CA LEU A 64 -2.31 -0.41 2.94
C LEU A 64 -2.18 1.10 2.69
N GLU A 65 -3.27 1.86 2.87
CA GLU A 65 -3.24 3.33 2.78
C GLU A 65 -2.30 3.93 3.84
N TYR A 66 -2.33 3.40 5.07
CA TYR A 66 -1.42 3.83 6.13
C TYR A 66 0.05 3.60 5.73
N LEU A 67 0.39 2.36 5.32
CA LEU A 67 1.76 2.01 4.91
C LEU A 67 2.24 2.85 3.73
N PHE A 68 1.36 3.08 2.76
CA PHE A 68 1.64 3.89 1.58
C PHE A 68 1.94 5.35 1.96
N GLU A 69 1.09 5.95 2.79
CA GLU A 69 1.23 7.36 3.19
C GLU A 69 2.43 7.57 4.12
N MET A 70 2.73 6.60 4.99
CA MET A 70 3.95 6.63 5.81
C MET A 70 5.23 6.55 4.95
N GLY A 71 5.27 5.68 3.94
CA GLY A 71 6.42 5.61 3.05
C GLY A 71 6.54 6.84 2.15
N LYS A 72 5.42 7.43 1.69
CA LYS A 72 5.42 8.72 0.99
C LYS A 72 6.01 9.83 1.84
N ALA A 73 5.55 9.96 3.09
CA ALA A 73 6.05 10.95 4.04
C ALA A 73 7.56 10.83 4.25
N HIS A 74 8.09 9.59 4.27
CA HIS A 74 9.53 9.34 4.36
C HIS A 74 10.31 9.83 3.12
N ILE A 75 9.74 9.72 1.92
CA ILE A 75 10.37 10.20 0.67
C ILE A 75 10.31 11.73 0.59
N SER A 76 9.19 12.34 0.95
CA SER A 76 8.96 13.78 0.78
C SER A 76 9.43 14.62 1.97
N GLU A 77 10.03 14.01 2.99
CA GLU A 77 10.38 14.62 4.29
C GLU A 77 9.22 15.41 4.92
N ALA A 78 7.98 15.03 4.59
CA ALA A 78 6.78 15.74 5.00
C ALA A 78 6.17 15.08 6.23
N SER A 79 5.41 15.85 7.01
CA SER A 79 4.61 15.25 8.09
C SER A 79 3.51 14.37 7.49
N SER A 80 3.44 13.11 7.93
CA SER A 80 2.33 12.24 7.58
C SER A 80 1.04 12.80 8.20
N LYS A 81 -0.01 12.91 7.37
CA LYS A 81 -1.34 13.33 7.84
C LYS A 81 -2.05 12.22 8.62
N TYR A 82 -1.51 11.00 8.62
CA TYR A 82 -2.07 9.84 9.31
C TYR A 82 -1.52 9.73 10.73
N LEU A 83 -2.01 10.60 11.62
CA LEU A 83 -1.89 10.48 13.08
C LEU A 83 -3.20 9.91 13.67
N ILE A 84 -3.84 8.96 12.99
CA ILE A 84 -5.07 8.35 13.49
C ILE A 84 -4.70 7.03 14.15
N LYS A 85 -5.14 6.87 15.41
CA LYS A 85 -5.07 5.59 16.14
C LYS A 85 -5.83 4.54 15.34
N SER A 86 -5.10 3.65 14.68
CA SER A 86 -5.63 2.49 13.95
C SER A 86 -6.45 1.61 14.88
N SER A 87 -7.44 0.90 14.34
CA SER A 87 -8.08 -0.19 15.08
C SER A 87 -7.05 -1.29 15.33
N PRO A 88 -7.21 -2.14 16.36
CA PRO A 88 -6.29 -3.26 16.59
C PRO A 88 -6.15 -4.17 15.36
N ILE A 89 -7.24 -4.39 14.63
CA ILE A 89 -7.24 -5.21 13.40
C ILE A 89 -6.36 -4.58 12.30
N VAL A 90 -6.48 -3.26 12.11
CA VAL A 90 -5.64 -2.53 11.14
C VAL A 90 -4.18 -2.56 11.56
N GLN A 91 -3.90 -2.44 12.87
CA GLN A 91 -2.54 -2.52 13.39
C GLN A 91 -1.93 -3.91 13.16
N ASP A 92 -2.68 -4.99 13.44
CA ASP A 92 -2.22 -6.36 13.20
C ASP A 92 -1.85 -6.59 11.73
N LEU A 93 -2.65 -6.02 10.80
CA LEU A 93 -2.37 -6.07 9.36
C LEU A 93 -1.10 -5.29 8.99
N ILE A 94 -0.92 -4.08 9.53
CA ILE A 94 0.28 -3.25 9.34
C ILE A 94 1.52 -4.01 9.81
N ASP A 95 1.47 -4.56 11.03
CA ASP A 95 2.58 -5.26 11.65
C ASP A 95 2.93 -6.53 10.85
N SER A 96 1.92 -7.32 10.47
CA SER A 96 2.17 -8.53 9.67
C SER A 96 2.76 -8.27 8.29
N ILE A 97 2.43 -7.13 7.65
CA ILE A 97 3.05 -6.76 6.37
C ILE A 97 4.49 -6.28 6.59
N ASN A 98 4.74 -5.48 7.63
CA ASN A 98 6.09 -5.04 7.97
C ASN A 98 7.01 -6.21 8.35
N ASP A 99 6.51 -7.19 9.10
CA ASP A 99 7.26 -8.40 9.47
C ASP A 99 7.78 -9.14 8.24
N ILE A 100 6.94 -9.24 7.19
CA ILE A 100 7.35 -9.84 5.91
C ILE A 100 8.46 -9.03 5.25
N ILE A 101 8.36 -7.70 5.25
CA ILE A 101 9.37 -6.82 4.67
C ILE A 101 10.70 -6.95 5.42
N GLU A 102 10.66 -7.00 6.75
CA GLU A 102 11.85 -7.21 7.58
C GLU A 102 12.43 -8.60 7.40
N TYR A 103 11.59 -9.63 7.33
CA TYR A 103 11.99 -10.99 7.05
C TYR A 103 12.74 -11.07 5.72
N ARG A 104 12.18 -10.56 4.62
CA ARG A 104 12.84 -10.52 3.30
C ARG A 104 14.21 -9.83 3.35
N LYS A 105 14.30 -8.69 4.05
CA LYS A 105 15.55 -7.97 4.27
C LYS A 105 16.60 -8.81 4.99
N SER A 106 16.20 -9.67 5.93
CA SER A 106 17.12 -10.58 6.64
C SER A 106 17.72 -11.66 5.73
N PHE A 107 17.06 -12.01 4.62
CA PHE A 107 17.57 -12.91 3.57
C PHE A 107 18.34 -12.19 2.45
N GLY A 108 18.63 -10.90 2.60
CA GLY A 108 19.37 -10.13 1.59
C GLY A 108 18.52 -9.63 0.42
N LEU A 109 17.21 -9.90 0.42
CA LEU A 109 16.27 -9.30 -0.53
C LEU A 109 15.97 -7.88 -0.06
N ARG A 110 16.62 -6.89 -0.70
CA ARG A 110 16.54 -5.49 -0.29
C ARG A 110 15.89 -4.66 -1.39
N GLU A 111 14.56 -4.67 -1.43
CA GLU A 111 13.78 -3.78 -2.29
C GLU A 111 13.96 -2.34 -1.84
N SER A 112 14.02 -1.42 -2.80
CA SER A 112 14.00 0.00 -2.49
C SER A 112 12.66 0.39 -1.85
N LEU A 113 12.63 1.51 -1.11
CA LEU A 113 11.37 2.04 -0.59
C LEU A 113 10.36 2.30 -1.71
N MET A 114 10.82 2.76 -2.87
CA MET A 114 9.97 3.02 -4.02
C MET A 114 9.33 1.73 -4.55
N ASP A 115 10.09 0.64 -4.67
CA ASP A 115 9.58 -0.65 -5.11
C ASP A 115 8.53 -1.23 -4.15
N ARG A 116 8.75 -1.08 -2.83
CA ARG A 116 7.76 -1.47 -1.82
C ARG A 116 6.47 -0.67 -1.95
N LEU A 117 6.58 0.64 -2.19
CA LEU A 117 5.42 1.50 -2.38
C LEU A 117 4.65 1.18 -3.66
N LYS A 118 5.34 0.84 -4.75
CA LYS A 118 4.71 0.31 -5.97
C LYS A 118 3.90 -0.96 -5.67
N CYS A 119 4.47 -1.89 -4.92
CA CYS A 119 3.78 -3.13 -4.54
C CYS A 119 2.55 -2.85 -3.66
N ILE A 120 2.69 -2.03 -2.62
CA ILE A 120 1.58 -1.63 -1.73
C ILE A 120 0.48 -0.94 -2.54
N HIS A 121 0.84 -0.01 -3.42
CA HIS A 121 -0.11 0.68 -4.30
C HIS A 121 -0.85 -0.30 -5.21
N ARG A 122 -0.13 -1.28 -5.79
CA ARG A 122 -0.71 -2.27 -6.70
C ARG A 122 -1.69 -3.22 -6.00
N VAL A 123 -1.40 -3.61 -4.76
CA VAL A 123 -2.33 -4.40 -3.91
C VAL A 123 -3.52 -3.53 -3.50
N LEU A 124 -3.29 -2.27 -3.13
CA LEU A 124 -4.37 -1.32 -2.81
C LEU A 124 -5.34 -1.11 -3.99
N ASP A 125 -4.83 -1.02 -5.22
CA ASP A 125 -5.66 -0.99 -6.43
C ASP A 125 -6.45 -2.29 -6.59
N SER A 126 -5.86 -3.44 -6.28
CA SER A 126 -6.56 -4.73 -6.28
C SER A 126 -7.73 -4.76 -5.29
N VAL A 127 -7.52 -4.26 -4.06
CA VAL A 127 -8.57 -4.13 -3.04
C VAL A 127 -9.71 -3.26 -3.54
N LYS A 128 -9.40 -2.09 -4.11
CA LYS A 128 -10.41 -1.15 -4.64
C LYS A 128 -11.19 -1.72 -5.81
N ASN A 129 -10.52 -2.46 -6.71
CA ASN A 129 -11.15 -3.05 -7.89
C ASN A 129 -12.08 -4.22 -7.56
N HIS A 130 -11.82 -4.92 -6.45
CA HIS A 130 -12.65 -6.05 -6.00
C HIS A 130 -13.60 -5.70 -4.86
N TYR A 131 -13.58 -4.45 -4.38
CA TYR A 131 -14.49 -3.99 -3.32
C TYR A 131 -15.94 -4.03 -3.80
N ASN A 132 -16.82 -4.55 -2.95
CA ASN A 132 -18.25 -4.57 -3.18
C ASN A 132 -18.98 -3.90 -2.00
N PRO A 133 -19.80 -2.86 -2.21
CA PRO A 133 -20.53 -2.23 -1.11
C PRO A 133 -21.54 -3.16 -0.40
N MET A 134 -21.95 -4.25 -1.05
CA MET A 134 -22.88 -5.25 -0.51
C MET A 134 -22.17 -6.46 0.11
N ASP A 135 -20.85 -6.60 -0.10
CA ASP A 135 -20.02 -7.68 0.46
C ASP A 135 -18.70 -7.08 0.95
N ASN A 136 -18.57 -6.97 2.27
CA ASN A 136 -17.41 -6.37 2.92
C ASN A 136 -16.16 -7.26 2.90
N GLN A 137 -16.21 -8.45 2.30
CA GLN A 137 -15.08 -9.38 2.18
C GLN A 137 -14.87 -9.84 0.73
N SER A 138 -15.38 -9.11 -0.26
CA SER A 138 -15.31 -9.47 -1.67
C SER A 138 -13.85 -9.61 -2.16
N TYR A 139 -12.97 -8.67 -1.81
CA TYR A 139 -11.54 -8.78 -2.12
C TYR A 139 -10.91 -9.97 -1.38
N LEU A 140 -11.18 -10.13 -0.09
CA LEU A 140 -10.64 -11.25 0.71
C LEU A 140 -11.05 -12.62 0.17
N ASN A 141 -12.31 -12.76 -0.25
CA ASN A 141 -12.86 -13.96 -0.87
C ASN A 141 -12.33 -14.21 -2.28
N PHE A 142 -11.93 -13.16 -2.99
CA PHE A 142 -11.23 -13.25 -4.26
C PHE A 142 -9.80 -13.74 -4.06
N ILE A 143 -9.01 -13.04 -3.23
CA ILE A 143 -7.55 -13.26 -3.16
C ILE A 143 -7.18 -14.59 -2.51
N ILE A 144 -8.00 -15.11 -1.59
CA ILE A 144 -7.78 -16.42 -0.95
C ILE A 144 -7.74 -17.59 -1.94
N LYS A 145 -8.27 -17.43 -3.16
CA LYS A 145 -8.24 -18.45 -4.22
C LYS A 145 -6.89 -18.55 -4.92
N TYR A 146 -6.06 -17.51 -4.80
CA TYR A 146 -4.77 -17.39 -5.48
C TYR A 146 -3.58 -17.48 -4.53
N VAL A 147 -3.82 -17.32 -3.22
CA VAL A 147 -2.80 -17.31 -2.17
C VAL A 147 -2.98 -18.54 -1.27
N HIS A 148 -2.00 -19.45 -1.33
CA HIS A 148 -2.03 -20.72 -0.61
C HIS A 148 -1.30 -20.65 0.73
#